data_AF-Q6RGP4-F1
#
_entry.id   AF-Q6RGP4-F1
#
_cell.length_a   1.000
_cell.length_b   1.000
_cell.length_c   1.000
_cell.angle_alpha   90.00
_cell.angle_beta   90.00
_cell.angle_gamma   90.00
#
_symmetry.space_group_name_H-M   'P 1'
#
loop_
_entity.id
_entity.type
_entity.pdbx_description
1 polymer ?
#
loop_
_entity_poly.entity_id
_entity_poly.type
_entity_poly.pdbx_seq_one_letter_code
_entity_poly.pdbx_strand_id
1 'polypeptide(L)'
;MTPRPWSAKAMRALIVAAGICAAVVASIGFVGSYTALRDLAMRRGFGDFSYVFPVGIDAGIVAMYALDLILVWRRMPKPVLRLLAHLLTLATIVFNAYSGQPPLEDPLSAAMHAVMPVLFVAVVEAVRHLIIRTNRLSMKVASDRVPLHRWVLAPWPTWCLYRRMRLWEITSYAQMVAMEKDRTVYRAWLQHKHGRGWKKKAGATAMLPFTMAPYGLTVDQALVLPEEQKAAEAERAAAERERAAAAEAREEQRALEAEERAAAAQVRRMEIAAGVTTAEHRITAETTAAQAESRAAEAAAHAEAQAAEATAAAAAETAAHTARLAAEATRRQAERDAKAAERSAEREEQAERSAEEAEAKAREEAARRSIAEDRKRTADATAEAEAKERSAAADKLFTAEANRIAKEHDRAAAKAEEETAESERRAAEHRAATERAELAAQEAEDLARLGARERAERKVARMILAAWNALPAEERPDQMDKVVSLDEVGAALNVKQTVAGERRQAAMDLIKAGYAG
;
A
#
# COMPACT_ATOMS: atom_id res chain seq x y z
N MET A 1 -9.95 14.87 -4.46
CA MET A 1 -8.57 15.03 -4.99
C MET A 1 -7.91 13.66 -5.07
N THR A 2 -7.89 13.05 -6.25
CA THR A 2 -7.04 11.87 -6.51
C THR A 2 -5.66 12.39 -6.92
N PRO A 3 -4.58 12.01 -6.23
CA PRO A 3 -3.24 12.49 -6.61
C PRO A 3 -2.90 12.06 -8.04
N ARG A 4 -2.43 13.02 -8.85
CA ARG A 4 -2.00 12.78 -10.24
C ARG A 4 -0.85 11.76 -10.26
N PRO A 5 -0.88 10.75 -11.13
CA PRO A 5 0.22 9.79 -11.23
C PRO A 5 1.47 10.50 -11.75
N TRP A 6 2.52 10.56 -10.92
CA TRP A 6 3.82 11.07 -11.35
C TRP A 6 4.34 10.24 -12.51
N SER A 7 5.03 10.86 -13.47
CA SER A 7 5.70 10.10 -14.53
C SER A 7 6.73 9.15 -13.89
N ALA A 8 6.83 7.92 -14.39
CA ALA A 8 7.76 6.93 -13.83
C ALA A 8 9.21 7.44 -13.79
N LYS A 9 9.57 8.35 -14.71
CA LYS A 9 10.87 9.04 -14.75
C LYS A 9 11.02 10.06 -13.62
N ALA A 10 10.01 10.91 -13.38
CA ALA A 10 10.03 11.89 -12.29
C ALA A 10 10.08 11.21 -10.92
N MET A 11 9.32 10.12 -10.73
CA MET A 11 9.38 9.32 -9.49
C MET A 11 10.77 8.72 -9.27
N ARG A 12 11.40 8.15 -10.31
CA ARG A 12 12.76 7.61 -10.21
C ARG A 12 13.78 8.69 -9.88
N ALA A 13 13.70 9.85 -10.54
CA ALA A 13 14.57 10.98 -10.26
C ALA A 13 14.43 11.46 -8.80
N LEU A 14 13.20 11.55 -8.29
CA LEU A 14 12.94 11.91 -6.89
C LEU A 14 13.51 10.87 -5.92
N ILE A 15 13.35 9.57 -6.20
CA ILE A 15 13.92 8.50 -5.37
C ILE A 15 15.45 8.58 -5.34
N VAL A 16 16.08 8.79 -6.49
CA VAL A 16 17.54 8.92 -6.58
C VAL A 16 18.03 10.17 -5.84
N ALA A 17 17.39 11.32 -6.06
CA ALA A 17 17.72 12.57 -5.37
C ALA A 17 17.55 12.43 -3.84
N ALA A 18 16.43 11.86 -3.39
CA ALA A 18 16.18 11.59 -1.97
C ALA A 18 17.23 10.63 -1.39
N GLY A 19 17.63 9.60 -2.15
CA GLY A 19 18.69 8.67 -1.76
C GLY A 19 20.05 9.36 -1.60
N ILE A 20 20.40 10.26 -2.52
CA ILE A 20 21.65 11.06 -2.45
C ILE A 20 21.62 11.99 -1.23
N CYS A 21 20.53 12.74 -1.04
CA CYS A 21 20.37 13.61 0.13
C CYS A 21 20.45 12.81 1.44
N ALA A 22 19.79 11.66 1.51
CA ALA A 22 19.87 10.78 2.67
C ALA A 22 21.30 10.28 2.92
N ALA A 23 22.05 9.91 1.88
CA ALA A 23 23.44 9.47 2.00
C ALA A 23 24.35 10.60 2.51
N VAL A 24 24.17 11.83 2.04
CA VAL A 24 24.93 13.00 2.52
C VAL A 24 24.63 13.28 3.99
N VAL A 25 23.35 13.35 4.38
CA VAL A 25 22.94 13.57 5.77
C VAL A 25 23.46 12.46 6.68
N ALA A 26 23.37 11.20 6.24
CA ALA A 26 23.90 10.06 6.98
C ALA A 26 25.43 10.15 7.15
N SER A 27 26.16 10.57 6.12
CA SER A 27 27.63 10.71 6.18
C SER A 27 28.05 11.80 7.17
N ILE A 28 27.40 12.96 7.15
CA ILE A 28 27.67 14.07 8.08
C ILE A 28 27.32 13.64 9.51
N GLY A 29 26.15 13.02 9.69
CA GLY A 29 25.71 12.52 11.00
C GLY A 29 26.60 11.43 11.56
N PHE A 30 27.11 10.56 10.70
CA PHE A 30 28.04 9.51 11.07
C PHE A 30 29.35 10.09 11.59
N VAL A 31 29.93 11.09 10.90
CA VAL A 31 31.15 11.77 11.36
C VAL A 31 30.93 12.45 12.71
N GLY A 32 29.82 13.18 12.87
CA GLY A 32 29.50 13.87 14.14
C GLY A 32 29.20 12.91 15.30
N SER A 33 28.48 11.82 15.04
CA SER A 33 28.19 10.78 16.05
C SER A 33 29.46 10.01 16.42
N TYR A 34 30.34 9.74 15.45
CA TYR A 34 31.61 9.06 15.67
C TYR A 34 32.50 9.85 16.62
N THR A 35 32.69 11.16 16.39
CA THR A 35 33.53 11.99 17.26
C THR A 35 32.92 12.09 18.67
N ALA A 36 31.61 12.27 18.77
CA ALA A 36 30.89 12.33 20.04
C ALA A 36 31.05 11.05 20.88
N LEU A 37 30.82 9.87 20.28
CA LEU A 37 30.96 8.58 20.97
C LEU A 37 32.42 8.24 21.28
N ARG A 38 33.36 8.58 20.39
CA ARG A 38 34.79 8.42 20.63
C ARG A 38 35.23 9.22 21.85
N ASP A 39 34.85 10.50 21.90
CA ASP A 39 35.25 11.39 23.00
C ASP A 39 34.61 10.95 24.32
N LEU A 40 33.36 10.47 24.28
CA LEU A 40 32.70 9.87 25.42
C LEU A 40 33.43 8.61 25.91
N ALA A 41 33.81 7.71 24.99
CA ALA A 41 34.55 6.49 25.32
C ALA A 41 35.94 6.81 25.93
N MET A 42 36.63 7.81 25.40
CA MET A 42 37.90 8.30 25.96
C MET A 42 37.71 8.81 27.40
N ARG A 43 36.69 9.64 27.64
CA ARG A 43 36.35 10.14 28.99
C ARG A 43 35.98 9.03 29.97
N ARG A 44 35.40 7.92 29.48
CA ARG A 44 35.02 6.75 30.28
C ARG A 44 36.14 5.73 30.45
N GLY A 45 37.35 6.01 29.97
CA GLY A 45 38.53 5.18 30.21
C GLY A 45 38.67 3.97 29.28
N PHE A 46 38.04 3.99 28.10
CA PHE A 46 38.15 2.88 27.14
C PHE A 46 39.50 2.83 26.40
N GLY A 47 40.38 3.84 26.56
CA GLY A 47 41.70 3.88 25.94
C GLY A 47 41.62 3.76 24.42
N ASP A 48 42.50 2.95 23.82
CA ASP A 48 42.54 2.72 22.36
C ASP A 48 41.25 2.12 21.79
N PHE A 49 40.44 1.44 22.62
CA PHE A 49 39.15 0.90 22.17
C PHE A 49 38.14 2.00 21.81
N SER A 50 38.37 3.25 22.24
CA SER A 50 37.51 4.39 21.94
C SER A 50 37.39 4.68 20.44
N TYR A 51 38.37 4.29 19.63
CA TYR A 51 38.31 4.42 18.16
C TYR A 51 37.43 3.36 17.51
N VAL A 52 37.34 2.17 18.10
CA VAL A 52 36.61 1.02 17.53
C VAL A 52 35.17 0.95 18.07
N PHE A 53 34.93 1.43 19.28
CA PHE A 53 33.63 1.39 19.94
C PHE A 53 32.47 1.98 19.11
N PRO A 54 32.58 3.23 18.57
CA PRO A 54 31.50 3.80 17.75
C PRO A 54 31.27 2.98 16.47
N VAL A 55 32.36 2.53 15.83
CA VAL A 55 32.31 1.71 14.61
C VAL A 55 31.61 0.38 14.88
N GLY A 56 31.89 -0.27 16.00
CA GLY A 56 31.29 -1.55 16.37
C GLY A 56 29.77 -1.45 16.57
N ILE A 57 29.31 -0.38 17.22
CA ILE A 57 27.87 -0.14 17.42
C ILE A 57 27.18 0.11 16.07
N ASP A 58 27.70 1.02 15.25
CA ASP A 58 27.07 1.39 13.99
C ASP A 58 27.12 0.25 12.97
N ALA A 59 28.23 -0.50 12.91
CA ALA A 59 28.32 -1.72 12.09
C ALA A 59 27.30 -2.77 12.55
N GLY A 60 27.08 -2.91 13.86
CA GLY A 60 26.04 -3.77 14.42
C GLY A 60 24.63 -3.34 14.00
N ILE A 61 24.32 -2.04 14.07
CA ILE A 61 23.04 -1.48 13.63
C ILE A 61 22.80 -1.74 12.14
N VAL A 62 23.79 -1.41 11.30
CA VAL A 62 23.72 -1.61 9.84
C VAL A 62 23.56 -3.09 9.51
N ALA A 63 24.31 -3.98 10.15
CA ALA A 63 24.21 -5.42 9.94
C ALA A 63 22.83 -5.97 10.33
N MET A 64 22.27 -5.54 11.47
CA MET A 64 20.94 -5.98 11.91
C MET A 64 19.83 -5.47 10.98
N TYR A 65 19.90 -4.22 10.53
CA TYR A 65 18.95 -3.69 9.55
C TYR A 65 19.09 -4.32 8.17
N ALA A 66 20.31 -4.54 7.69
CA ALA A 66 20.55 -5.23 6.42
C ALA A 66 19.99 -6.65 6.48
N LEU A 67 20.22 -7.38 7.58
CA LEU A 67 19.69 -8.72 7.76
C LEU A 67 18.15 -8.72 7.91
N ASP A 68 17.56 -7.79 8.67
CA ASP A 68 16.09 -7.63 8.71
C ASP A 68 15.53 -7.38 7.32
N LEU A 69 16.17 -6.52 6.53
CA LEU A 69 15.72 -6.20 5.18
C LEU A 69 15.82 -7.38 4.22
N ILE A 70 16.95 -8.11 4.26
CA ILE A 70 17.14 -9.35 3.51
C ILE A 70 16.07 -10.38 3.89
N LEU A 71 15.80 -10.55 5.18
CA LEU A 71 14.80 -11.50 5.67
C LEU A 71 13.37 -11.10 5.29
N VAL A 72 13.04 -9.82 5.35
CA VAL A 72 11.77 -9.28 4.82
C VAL A 72 11.66 -9.57 3.33
N TRP A 73 12.73 -9.39 2.57
CA TRP A 73 12.76 -9.69 1.14
C TRP A 73 12.62 -11.18 0.84
N ARG A 74 13.23 -12.03 1.68
CA ARG A 74 13.12 -13.50 1.66
C ARG A 74 11.84 -14.04 2.32
N ARG A 75 10.89 -13.17 2.70
CA ARG A 75 9.59 -13.52 3.31
C ARG A 75 9.68 -14.24 4.67
N MET A 76 10.75 -14.04 5.42
CA MET A 76 10.95 -14.60 6.76
C MET A 76 11.25 -13.50 7.79
N PRO A 77 10.36 -12.52 8.01
CA PRO A 77 10.63 -11.40 8.91
C PRO A 77 10.87 -11.88 10.34
N LYS A 78 12.00 -11.50 10.93
CA LYS A 78 12.36 -11.82 12.31
C LYS A 78 12.35 -10.55 13.16
N PRO A 79 11.25 -10.24 13.87
CA PRO A 79 11.13 -8.97 14.60
C PRO A 79 12.18 -8.78 15.70
N VAL A 80 12.84 -9.86 16.14
CA VAL A 80 13.93 -9.82 17.13
C VAL A 80 15.15 -9.06 16.61
N LEU A 81 15.58 -9.27 15.36
CA LEU A 81 16.72 -8.53 14.78
C LEU A 81 16.44 -7.04 14.77
N ARG A 82 15.20 -6.68 14.43
CA ARG A 82 14.73 -5.30 14.46
C ARG A 82 14.69 -4.74 15.87
N LEU A 83 14.24 -5.51 16.86
CA LEU A 83 14.26 -5.06 18.25
C LEU A 83 15.70 -4.79 18.69
N LEU A 84 16.64 -5.68 18.37
CA LEU A 84 18.06 -5.49 18.66
C LEU A 84 18.64 -4.25 17.96
N ALA A 85 18.31 -4.02 16.68
CA ALA A 85 18.70 -2.80 15.97
C ALA A 85 18.17 -1.54 16.67
N HIS A 86 16.89 -1.51 17.07
CA HIS A 86 16.31 -0.36 17.78
C HIS A 86 16.93 -0.16 19.16
N LEU A 87 17.25 -1.24 19.88
CA LEU A 87 17.92 -1.15 21.18
C LEU A 87 19.34 -0.58 21.03
N LEU A 88 20.09 -1.03 20.01
CA LEU A 88 21.41 -0.48 19.69
C LEU A 88 21.30 1.00 19.29
N THR A 89 20.36 1.37 18.44
CA THR A 89 20.20 2.78 18.07
C THR A 89 19.72 3.65 19.23
N LEU A 90 18.85 3.13 20.11
CA LEU A 90 18.45 3.81 21.34
C LEU A 90 19.68 4.06 22.22
N ALA A 91 20.56 3.06 22.36
CA ALA A 91 21.82 3.24 23.05
C ALA A 91 22.69 4.32 22.38
N THR A 92 22.81 4.35 21.05
CA THR A 92 23.54 5.38 20.30
C THR A 92 22.96 6.78 20.52
N ILE A 93 21.62 6.91 20.55
CA ILE A 93 20.94 8.18 20.85
C ILE A 93 21.29 8.66 22.25
N VAL A 94 21.23 7.76 23.24
CA VAL A 94 21.59 8.06 24.63
C VAL A 94 23.07 8.45 24.72
N PHE A 95 23.98 7.73 24.08
CA PHE A 95 25.41 8.05 24.10
C PHE A 95 25.72 9.41 23.46
N ASN A 96 25.08 9.74 22.34
CA ASN A 96 25.20 11.07 21.72
C ASN A 96 24.62 12.16 22.65
N ALA A 97 23.47 11.92 23.28
CA ALA A 97 22.90 12.89 24.22
C ALA A 97 23.82 13.17 25.41
N TYR A 98 24.59 12.17 25.86
CA TYR A 98 25.51 12.26 26.99
C TYR A 98 26.95 12.64 26.60
N SER A 99 27.26 12.90 25.33
CA SER A 99 28.62 13.29 24.92
C SER A 99 28.99 14.72 25.34
N GLY A 100 27.98 15.56 25.61
CA GLY A 100 28.12 16.92 26.12
C GLY A 100 27.91 17.01 27.63
N GLN A 101 27.07 17.94 28.07
CA GLN A 101 26.63 18.05 29.46
C GLN A 101 25.54 17.00 29.78
N PRO A 102 25.29 16.67 31.05
CA PRO A 102 24.18 15.81 31.43
C PRO A 102 22.85 16.31 30.82
N PRO A 103 22.01 15.43 30.24
CA PRO A 103 20.79 15.86 29.55
C PRO A 103 19.77 16.61 30.41
N LEU A 104 19.88 16.46 31.73
CA LEU A 104 19.03 17.16 32.71
C LEU A 104 19.50 18.61 32.95
N GLU A 105 20.76 18.91 32.67
CA GLU A 105 21.37 20.23 32.84
C GLU A 105 21.29 21.06 31.56
N ASP A 106 21.56 20.44 30.40
CA ASP A 106 21.39 21.06 29.07
C ASP A 106 20.60 20.15 28.12
N PRO A 107 19.26 20.21 28.14
CA PRO A 107 18.42 19.38 27.28
C PRO A 107 18.53 19.74 25.80
N LEU A 108 18.93 20.98 25.46
CA LEU A 108 19.04 21.43 24.08
C LEU A 108 20.30 20.86 23.43
N SER A 109 21.45 20.95 24.10
CA SER A 109 22.70 20.34 23.61
C SER A 109 22.55 18.83 23.44
N ALA A 110 21.95 18.15 24.42
CA ALA A 110 21.65 16.73 24.34
C ALA A 110 20.75 16.39 23.14
N ALA A 111 19.72 17.20 22.89
CA ALA A 111 18.84 17.02 21.73
C ALA A 111 19.58 17.22 20.40
N MET A 112 20.46 18.24 20.30
CA MET A 112 21.23 18.51 19.07
C MET A 112 22.13 17.34 18.68
N HIS A 113 22.79 16.70 19.65
CA HIS A 113 23.59 15.49 19.38
C HIS A 113 22.72 14.26 19.10
N ALA A 114 21.54 14.14 19.71
CA ALA A 114 20.62 13.02 19.52
C ALA A 114 19.86 13.04 18.17
N VAL A 115 19.73 14.19 17.51
CA VAL A 115 18.96 14.33 16.26
C VAL A 115 19.52 13.48 15.12
N MET A 116 20.85 13.39 14.98
CA MET A 116 21.46 12.71 13.83
C MET A 116 21.13 11.20 13.79
N PRO A 117 21.27 10.43 14.89
CA PRO A 117 20.83 9.03 14.91
C PRO A 117 19.31 8.85 14.73
N VAL A 118 18.48 9.78 15.22
CA VAL A 118 17.03 9.73 15.02
C VAL A 118 16.66 9.86 13.54
N LEU A 119 17.30 10.79 12.82
CA LEU A 119 17.12 10.95 11.38
C LEU A 119 17.51 9.67 10.62
N PHE A 120 18.60 9.02 11.03
CA PHE A 120 19.00 7.74 10.45
C PHE A 120 17.91 6.66 10.61
N VAL A 121 17.35 6.49 11.81
CA VAL A 121 16.25 5.52 12.04
C VAL A 121 15.03 5.85 11.19
N ALA A 122 14.66 7.14 11.10
CA ALA A 122 13.52 7.57 10.30
C ALA A 122 13.70 7.22 8.82
N VAL A 123 14.89 7.44 8.26
CA VAL A 123 15.21 7.07 6.87
C VAL A 123 15.15 5.57 6.67
N VAL A 124 15.78 4.77 7.55
CA VAL A 124 15.79 3.31 7.42
C VAL A 124 14.38 2.72 7.53
N GLU A 125 13.55 3.20 8.47
CA GLU A 125 12.17 2.72 8.61
C GLU A 125 11.30 3.17 7.42
N ALA A 126 11.55 4.36 6.84
CA ALA A 126 10.88 4.80 5.62
C ALA A 126 11.22 3.91 4.41
N VAL A 127 12.50 3.59 4.20
CA VAL A 127 12.96 2.67 3.14
C VAL A 127 12.35 1.29 3.33
N ARG A 128 12.35 0.77 4.56
CA ARG A 128 11.72 -0.49 4.92
C ARG A 128 10.22 -0.49 4.63
N HIS A 129 9.52 0.58 5.02
CA HIS A 129 8.09 0.72 4.77
C HIS A 129 7.79 0.71 3.27
N LEU A 130 8.61 1.41 2.48
CA LEU A 130 8.51 1.41 1.02
C LEU A 130 8.70 -0.01 0.45
N ILE A 131 9.74 -0.74 0.88
CA ILE A 131 10.02 -2.11 0.39
C ILE A 131 8.89 -3.07 0.77
N ILE A 132 8.39 -3.02 2.01
CA ILE A 132 7.26 -3.85 2.45
C ILE A 132 6.01 -3.52 1.62
N ARG A 133 5.75 -2.24 1.36
CA ARG A 133 4.58 -1.82 0.58
C ARG A 133 4.69 -2.24 -0.88
N THR A 134 5.85 -2.11 -1.50
CA THR A 134 6.12 -2.58 -2.86
C THR A 134 5.96 -4.09 -2.96
N ASN A 135 6.53 -4.86 -2.02
CA ASN A 135 6.36 -6.32 -1.97
C ASN A 135 4.88 -6.72 -1.83
N ARG A 136 4.10 -6.01 -1.01
CA ARG A 136 2.65 -6.25 -0.87
C ARG A 136 1.87 -5.96 -2.15
N LEU A 137 2.22 -4.88 -2.85
CA LEU A 137 1.61 -4.52 -4.13
C LEU A 137 1.92 -5.56 -5.22
N SER A 138 3.16 -6.03 -5.29
CA SER A 138 3.58 -7.08 -6.24
C SER A 138 2.87 -8.41 -6.01
N MET A 139 2.44 -8.70 -4.79
CA MET A 139 1.76 -9.95 -4.45
C MET A 139 0.29 -9.99 -4.86
N LYS A 140 -0.36 -8.88 -5.24
CA LYS A 140 -1.82 -8.76 -5.45
C LYS A 140 -2.70 -9.26 -4.28
N VAL A 141 -2.13 -9.82 -3.21
CA VAL A 141 -2.78 -10.17 -1.95
C VAL A 141 -2.82 -8.90 -1.08
N ALA A 142 -3.63 -7.93 -1.48
CA ALA A 142 -3.96 -6.81 -0.61
C ALA A 142 -4.94 -7.32 0.46
N SER A 143 -4.41 -7.87 1.55
CA SER A 143 -5.21 -8.02 2.77
C SER A 143 -5.36 -6.64 3.39
N ASP A 144 -6.58 -6.12 3.34
CA ASP A 144 -6.94 -4.88 3.97
C ASP A 144 -6.82 -5.02 5.49
N ARG A 145 -6.08 -4.08 6.09
CA ARG A 145 -6.02 -3.97 7.54
C ARG A 145 -7.27 -3.26 8.03
N VAL A 146 -7.76 -3.68 9.19
CA VAL A 146 -8.80 -2.94 9.91
C VAL A 146 -8.26 -1.55 10.29
N PRO A 147 -8.95 -0.45 9.95
CA PRO A 147 -8.44 0.89 10.22
C PRO A 147 -8.18 1.16 11.70
N LEU A 148 -7.07 1.82 12.00
CA LEU A 148 -6.66 2.14 13.38
C LEU A 148 -7.71 2.95 14.15
N HIS A 149 -8.37 3.90 13.49
CA HIS A 149 -9.42 4.71 14.14
C HIS A 149 -10.57 3.85 14.68
N ARG A 150 -10.88 2.71 14.05
CA ARG A 150 -11.96 1.82 14.50
C ARG A 150 -11.59 1.09 15.80
N TRP A 151 -10.30 0.77 15.98
CA TRP A 151 -9.80 0.20 17.23
C TRP A 151 -9.98 1.15 18.42
N VAL A 152 -9.87 2.47 18.18
CA VAL A 152 -10.08 3.49 19.21
C VAL A 152 -11.58 3.73 19.45
N LEU A 153 -12.36 3.90 18.39
CA LEU A 153 -13.78 4.26 18.48
C LEU A 153 -14.69 3.09 18.89
N ALA A 154 -14.31 1.86 18.54
CA ALA A 154 -15.10 0.66 18.79
C ALA A 154 -14.19 -0.55 19.02
N PRO A 155 -13.41 -0.59 20.12
CA PRO A 155 -12.39 -1.62 20.36
C PRO A 155 -12.98 -3.04 20.33
N TRP A 156 -14.08 -3.26 21.05
CA TRP A 156 -14.69 -4.59 21.17
C TRP A 156 -15.36 -5.08 19.87
N PRO A 157 -16.22 -4.29 19.19
CA PRO A 157 -16.73 -4.68 17.87
C PRO A 157 -15.62 -4.91 16.84
N THR A 158 -14.57 -4.10 16.88
CA THR A 158 -13.41 -4.23 15.98
C THR A 158 -12.65 -5.52 16.22
N TRP A 159 -12.44 -5.92 17.47
CA TRP A 159 -11.83 -7.20 17.79
C TRP A 159 -12.68 -8.38 17.29
N CYS A 160 -13.99 -8.36 17.49
CA CYS A 160 -14.91 -9.37 16.96
C CYS A 160 -14.88 -9.44 15.42
N LEU A 161 -14.85 -8.27 14.74
CA LEU A 161 -14.75 -8.16 13.28
C LEU A 161 -13.42 -8.76 12.80
N TYR A 162 -12.30 -8.35 13.39
CA TYR A 162 -10.98 -8.85 13.07
C TYR A 162 -10.89 -10.37 13.23
N ARG A 163 -11.39 -10.91 14.34
CA ARG A 163 -11.43 -12.35 14.59
C ARG A 163 -12.21 -13.08 13.50
N ARG A 164 -13.39 -12.58 13.10
CA ARG A 164 -14.19 -13.18 12.01
C ARG A 164 -13.48 -13.12 10.67
N MET A 165 -12.85 -11.99 10.32
CA MET A 165 -12.04 -11.88 9.11
C MET A 165 -10.94 -12.95 9.06
N ARG A 166 -10.25 -13.19 10.19
CA ARG A 166 -9.18 -14.19 10.27
C ARG A 166 -9.69 -15.63 10.22
N LEU A 167 -10.84 -15.91 10.84
CA LEU A 167 -11.42 -17.26 10.86
C LEU A 167 -12.05 -17.65 9.52
N TRP A 168 -12.57 -16.68 8.76
CA TRP A 168 -13.21 -16.91 7.46
C TRP A 168 -12.29 -16.64 6.28
N GLU A 169 -11.01 -16.37 6.54
CA GLU A 169 -10.00 -16.04 5.52
C GLU A 169 -10.40 -14.86 4.61
N ILE A 170 -11.30 -13.98 5.08
CA ILE A 170 -11.71 -12.78 4.35
C ILE A 170 -10.60 -11.74 4.47
N THR A 171 -9.94 -11.50 3.35
CA THR A 171 -8.80 -10.58 3.27
C THR A 171 -9.23 -9.12 3.13
N SER A 172 -10.46 -8.85 2.67
CA SER A 172 -10.98 -7.49 2.46
C SER A 172 -11.79 -6.96 3.65
N TYR A 173 -11.40 -5.79 4.15
CA TYR A 173 -12.09 -5.09 5.23
C TYR A 173 -13.43 -4.54 4.74
N ALA A 174 -13.47 -3.97 3.53
CA ALA A 174 -14.70 -3.43 2.94
C ALA A 174 -15.76 -4.53 2.79
N GLN A 175 -15.36 -5.72 2.32
CA GLN A 175 -16.24 -6.88 2.21
C GLN A 175 -16.81 -7.29 3.58
N MET A 176 -15.97 -7.43 4.60
CA MET A 176 -16.43 -7.81 5.94
C MET A 176 -17.38 -6.76 6.54
N VAL A 177 -17.11 -5.48 6.33
CA VAL A 177 -18.00 -4.39 6.79
C VAL A 177 -19.34 -4.43 6.06
N ALA A 178 -19.34 -4.71 4.75
CA ALA A 178 -20.58 -4.88 3.98
C ALA A 178 -21.42 -6.03 4.56
N MET A 179 -20.82 -7.21 4.78
CA MET A 179 -21.50 -8.35 5.41
C MET A 179 -22.07 -8.03 6.79
N GLU A 180 -21.35 -7.25 7.61
CA GLU A 180 -21.84 -6.82 8.92
C GLU A 180 -22.99 -5.81 8.81
N LYS A 181 -22.93 -4.88 7.85
CA LYS A 181 -24.00 -3.93 7.54
C LYS A 181 -25.24 -4.65 7.04
N ASP A 182 -25.12 -5.55 6.07
CA ASP A 182 -26.24 -6.30 5.49
C ASP A 182 -26.98 -7.08 6.57
N ARG A 183 -26.25 -7.76 7.45
CA ARG A 183 -26.86 -8.48 8.58
C ARG A 183 -27.55 -7.55 9.58
N THR A 184 -27.02 -6.35 9.78
CA THR A 184 -27.62 -5.34 10.67
C THR A 184 -28.90 -4.76 10.05
N VAL A 185 -28.87 -4.44 8.76
CA VAL A 185 -30.03 -3.98 7.99
C VAL A 185 -31.10 -5.07 7.95
N TYR A 186 -30.73 -6.32 7.68
CA TYR A 186 -31.64 -7.46 7.66
C TYR A 186 -32.29 -7.70 9.03
N ARG A 187 -31.52 -7.55 10.11
CA ARG A 187 -32.05 -7.59 11.48
C ARG A 187 -33.09 -6.49 11.71
N ALA A 188 -32.79 -5.26 11.31
CA ALA A 188 -33.71 -4.12 11.46
C ALA A 188 -34.99 -4.33 10.63
N TRP A 189 -34.86 -4.86 9.42
CA TRP A 189 -35.99 -5.22 8.56
C TRP A 189 -36.89 -6.29 9.20
N LEU A 190 -36.31 -7.36 9.77
CA LEU A 190 -37.09 -8.37 10.51
C LEU A 190 -37.77 -7.80 11.76
N GLN A 191 -37.10 -6.90 12.49
CA GLN A 191 -37.69 -6.20 13.63
C GLN A 191 -38.88 -5.35 13.22
N HIS A 192 -38.77 -4.64 12.09
CA HIS A 192 -39.85 -3.85 11.54
C HIS A 192 -41.03 -4.74 11.10
N LYS A 193 -40.75 -5.84 10.39
CA LYS A 193 -41.77 -6.76 9.86
C LYS A 193 -42.53 -7.53 10.94
N HIS A 194 -41.85 -7.98 12.00
CA HIS A 194 -42.44 -8.89 12.99
C HIS A 194 -42.59 -8.30 14.41
N GLY A 195 -42.08 -7.09 14.65
CA GLY A 195 -42.21 -6.35 15.91
C GLY A 195 -41.47 -6.96 17.11
N ARG A 196 -41.98 -6.68 18.32
CA ARG A 196 -41.51 -7.28 19.59
C ARG A 196 -41.73 -8.80 19.52
N GLY A 197 -40.66 -9.57 19.42
CA GLY A 197 -40.70 -11.03 19.24
C GLY A 197 -40.29 -11.53 17.85
N TRP A 198 -39.73 -10.68 16.99
CA TRP A 198 -39.30 -11.03 15.63
C TRP A 198 -38.51 -12.33 15.51
N LYS A 199 -37.60 -12.64 16.46
CA LYS A 199 -36.80 -13.88 16.43
C LYS A 199 -37.63 -15.15 16.43
N LYS A 200 -38.79 -15.15 17.11
CA LYS A 200 -39.70 -16.31 17.16
C LYS A 200 -40.67 -16.33 15.97
N LYS A 201 -41.04 -15.14 15.45
CA LYS A 201 -42.06 -14.97 14.40
C LYS A 201 -41.52 -15.04 12.97
N ALA A 202 -40.23 -14.80 12.75
CA ALA A 202 -39.62 -14.75 11.42
C ALA A 202 -39.58 -16.11 10.70
N GLY A 203 -39.71 -17.22 11.43
CA GLY A 203 -39.55 -18.58 10.89
C GLY A 203 -38.07 -18.98 10.75
N ALA A 204 -37.83 -20.28 10.56
CA ALA A 204 -36.47 -20.83 10.51
C ALA A 204 -35.66 -20.30 9.30
N THR A 205 -36.29 -20.23 8.12
CA THR A 205 -35.65 -19.77 6.87
C THR A 205 -35.17 -18.33 6.97
N ALA A 206 -35.99 -17.42 7.50
CA ALA A 206 -35.57 -16.02 7.67
C ALA A 206 -34.52 -15.83 8.78
N MET A 207 -34.31 -16.83 9.64
CA MET A 207 -33.26 -16.79 10.66
C MET A 207 -31.92 -17.36 10.15
N LEU A 208 -31.90 -18.01 8.97
CA LEU A 208 -30.70 -18.61 8.38
C LEU A 208 -29.50 -17.66 8.29
N PRO A 209 -29.65 -16.38 7.89
CA PRO A 209 -28.53 -15.44 7.89
C PRO A 209 -27.83 -15.26 9.24
N PHE A 210 -28.53 -15.48 10.37
CA PHE A 210 -27.93 -15.37 11.70
C PHE A 210 -27.36 -16.70 12.19
N THR A 211 -27.97 -17.84 11.84
CA THR A 211 -27.47 -19.17 12.21
C THR A 211 -26.28 -19.57 11.35
N MET A 212 -26.24 -19.14 10.09
CA MET A 212 -25.16 -19.43 9.14
C MET A 212 -24.03 -18.40 9.17
N ALA A 213 -24.26 -17.24 9.81
CA ALA A 213 -23.24 -16.22 9.99
C ALA A 213 -21.90 -16.73 10.55
N PRO A 214 -21.82 -17.65 11.54
CA PRO A 214 -20.56 -18.19 12.05
C PRO A 214 -19.70 -18.92 10.99
N TYR A 215 -20.31 -19.38 9.90
CA TYR A 215 -19.64 -20.09 8.80
C TYR A 215 -19.22 -19.15 7.66
N GLY A 216 -19.41 -17.83 7.81
CA GLY A 216 -18.95 -16.84 6.82
C GLY A 216 -19.89 -16.62 5.64
N LEU A 217 -21.13 -17.14 5.66
CA LEU A 217 -22.12 -16.88 4.62
C LEU A 217 -22.66 -15.45 4.70
N THR A 218 -22.89 -14.84 3.54
CA THR A 218 -23.62 -13.56 3.44
C THR A 218 -25.12 -13.76 3.69
N VAL A 219 -25.86 -12.65 3.87
CA VAL A 219 -27.32 -12.70 4.04
C VAL A 219 -27.98 -13.35 2.83
N ASP A 220 -27.59 -12.95 1.62
CA ASP A 220 -28.18 -13.47 0.38
C ASP A 220 -27.87 -14.96 0.18
N GLN A 221 -26.62 -15.37 0.40
CA GLN A 221 -26.21 -16.78 0.30
C GLN A 221 -27.00 -17.66 1.27
N ALA A 222 -27.17 -17.20 2.52
CA ALA A 222 -27.91 -17.96 3.51
C ALA A 222 -29.42 -18.07 3.19
N LEU A 223 -29.99 -17.10 2.47
CA LEU A 223 -31.41 -17.12 2.08
C LEU A 223 -31.68 -17.96 0.83
N VAL A 224 -30.70 -18.12 -0.06
CA VAL A 224 -30.81 -18.90 -1.29
C VAL A 224 -30.60 -20.40 -1.02
N LEU A 225 -29.81 -20.76 0.00
CA LEU A 225 -29.48 -22.13 0.37
C LEU A 225 -30.68 -23.12 0.36
N PRO A 226 -31.85 -22.80 0.93
CA PRO A 226 -32.99 -23.71 0.94
C PRO A 226 -33.59 -23.95 -0.43
N GLU A 227 -33.61 -22.95 -1.30
CA GLU A 227 -34.10 -23.10 -2.67
C GLU A 227 -33.11 -23.90 -3.51
N GLU A 228 -31.80 -23.71 -3.32
CA GLU A 228 -30.76 -24.56 -3.91
C GLU A 228 -30.89 -26.02 -3.44
N GLN A 229 -31.15 -26.25 -2.15
CA GLN A 229 -31.38 -27.59 -1.61
C GLN A 229 -32.62 -28.25 -2.23
N LYS A 230 -33.75 -27.53 -2.32
CA LYS A 230 -34.96 -28.04 -2.97
C LYS A 230 -34.74 -28.32 -4.45
N ALA A 231 -34.02 -27.45 -5.16
CA ALA A 231 -33.70 -27.65 -6.57
C ALA A 231 -32.82 -28.90 -6.75
N ALA A 232 -31.80 -29.08 -5.91
CA ALA A 232 -30.95 -30.27 -5.91
C ALA A 232 -31.74 -31.55 -5.55
N GLU A 233 -32.69 -31.47 -4.63
CA GLU A 233 -33.58 -32.59 -4.31
C GLU A 233 -34.53 -32.92 -5.46
N ALA A 234 -35.10 -31.91 -6.13
CA ALA A 234 -35.96 -32.09 -7.29
C ALA A 234 -35.21 -32.70 -8.47
N GLU A 235 -33.97 -32.28 -8.71
CA GLU A 235 -33.10 -32.86 -9.73
C GLU A 235 -32.78 -34.33 -9.43
N ARG A 236 -32.45 -34.66 -8.17
CA ARG A 236 -32.25 -36.04 -7.74
C ARG A 236 -33.51 -36.89 -7.93
N ALA A 237 -34.68 -36.37 -7.55
CA ALA A 237 -35.95 -37.06 -7.73
C ALA A 237 -36.31 -37.25 -9.21
N ALA A 238 -36.00 -36.27 -10.08
CA ALA A 238 -36.19 -36.39 -11.52
C ALA A 238 -35.27 -37.47 -12.11
N ALA A 239 -33.99 -37.49 -11.72
CA ALA A 239 -33.04 -38.51 -12.14
C ALA A 239 -33.44 -39.93 -11.67
N GLU A 240 -34.00 -40.06 -10.46
CA GLU A 240 -34.55 -41.33 -9.98
C GLU A 240 -35.76 -41.79 -10.79
N ARG A 241 -36.69 -40.87 -11.14
CA ARG A 241 -37.84 -41.19 -11.99
C ARG A 241 -37.42 -41.61 -13.40
N GLU A 242 -36.43 -40.94 -13.98
CA GLU A 242 -35.90 -41.31 -15.29
C GLU A 242 -35.27 -42.70 -15.27
N ARG A 243 -34.50 -43.03 -14.22
CA ARG A 243 -33.95 -44.39 -14.03
C ARG A 243 -35.04 -45.44 -13.85
N ALA A 244 -36.11 -45.13 -13.12
CA ALA A 244 -37.24 -46.03 -12.93
C ALA A 244 -37.98 -46.28 -14.25
N ALA A 245 -38.28 -45.22 -15.02
CA ALA A 245 -38.93 -45.33 -16.32
C ALA A 245 -38.05 -46.11 -17.33
N ALA A 246 -36.73 -45.90 -17.32
CA ALA A 246 -35.81 -46.67 -18.15
C ALA A 246 -35.73 -48.15 -17.73
N ALA A 247 -35.92 -48.47 -16.45
CA ALA A 247 -35.98 -49.85 -15.97
C ALA A 247 -37.29 -50.52 -16.41
N GLU A 248 -38.43 -49.83 -16.28
CA GLU A 248 -39.75 -50.29 -16.69
C GLU A 248 -39.81 -50.56 -18.21
N ALA A 249 -39.31 -49.63 -19.04
CA ALA A 249 -39.22 -49.83 -20.49
C ALA A 249 -38.36 -51.06 -20.86
N ARG A 250 -37.29 -51.34 -20.11
CA ARG A 250 -36.46 -52.54 -20.32
C ARG A 250 -37.15 -53.83 -19.89
N GLU A 251 -38.11 -53.78 -18.95
CA GLU A 251 -38.92 -54.94 -18.58
C GLU A 251 -40.02 -55.19 -19.61
N GLU A 252 -40.71 -54.14 -20.05
CA GLU A 252 -41.72 -54.22 -21.10
C GLU A 252 -41.14 -54.77 -22.40
N GLN A 253 -39.96 -54.29 -22.82
CA GLN A 253 -39.28 -54.80 -24.00
C GLN A 253 -38.90 -56.29 -23.85
N ARG A 254 -38.48 -56.72 -22.66
CA ARG A 254 -38.22 -58.15 -22.37
C ARG A 254 -39.49 -59.00 -22.41
N ALA A 255 -40.64 -58.46 -22.00
CA ALA A 255 -41.92 -59.13 -22.07
C ALA A 255 -42.41 -59.29 -23.52
N LEU A 256 -42.31 -58.23 -24.32
CA LEU A 256 -42.65 -58.26 -25.76
C LEU A 256 -41.77 -59.26 -26.52
N GLU A 257 -40.46 -59.26 -26.29
CA GLU A 257 -39.54 -60.26 -26.89
C GLU A 257 -39.87 -61.70 -26.47
N ALA A 258 -40.47 -61.92 -25.31
CA ALA A 258 -40.91 -63.24 -24.85
C ALA A 258 -42.23 -63.66 -25.52
N GLU A 259 -43.18 -62.72 -25.70
CA GLU A 259 -44.43 -62.95 -26.43
C GLU A 259 -44.18 -63.24 -27.91
N GLU A 260 -43.30 -62.49 -28.58
CA GLU A 260 -42.92 -62.75 -29.98
C GLU A 260 -42.35 -64.15 -30.16
N ARG A 261 -41.50 -64.60 -29.22
CA ARG A 261 -40.95 -65.96 -29.20
C ARG A 261 -42.05 -67.02 -29.01
N ALA A 262 -43.04 -66.76 -28.17
CA ALA A 262 -44.18 -67.67 -27.96
C ALA A 262 -45.10 -67.75 -29.19
N ALA A 263 -45.41 -66.61 -29.81
CA ALA A 263 -46.23 -66.53 -31.03
C ALA A 263 -45.56 -67.25 -32.20
N ALA A 264 -44.25 -67.05 -32.41
CA ALA A 264 -43.48 -67.75 -33.43
C ALA A 264 -43.50 -69.29 -33.23
N ALA A 265 -43.46 -69.76 -31.99
CA ALA A 265 -43.58 -71.18 -31.68
C ALA A 265 -44.99 -71.73 -31.98
N GLN A 266 -46.04 -70.92 -31.84
CA GLN A 266 -47.42 -71.31 -32.12
C GLN A 266 -47.74 -71.36 -33.63
N VAL A 267 -47.28 -70.37 -34.40
CA VAL A 267 -47.43 -70.36 -35.87
C VAL A 267 -46.81 -71.62 -36.47
N ARG A 268 -45.61 -72.00 -36.02
CA ARG A 268 -44.94 -73.23 -36.46
C ARG A 268 -45.73 -74.51 -36.15
N ARG A 269 -46.56 -74.53 -35.10
CA ARG A 269 -47.47 -75.66 -34.81
C ARG A 269 -48.68 -75.68 -35.74
N MET A 270 -49.24 -74.51 -36.04
CA MET A 270 -50.42 -74.40 -36.91
C MET A 270 -50.09 -74.74 -38.37
N GLU A 271 -48.89 -74.40 -38.85
CA GLU A 271 -48.41 -74.80 -40.18
C GLU A 271 -48.30 -76.33 -40.33
N ILE A 272 -47.95 -77.04 -39.25
CA ILE A 272 -47.92 -78.52 -39.24
C ILE A 272 -49.34 -79.10 -39.29
N ALA A 273 -50.35 -78.42 -38.72
CA ALA A 273 -51.73 -78.88 -38.69
C ALA A 273 -52.53 -78.58 -39.98
N ALA A 274 -52.30 -77.41 -40.59
CA ALA A 274 -53.02 -76.99 -41.81
C ALA A 274 -52.70 -77.85 -43.05
N GLY A 275 -51.58 -78.59 -43.03
CA GLY A 275 -51.27 -79.58 -44.08
C GLY A 275 -52.20 -80.79 -44.11
N VAL A 276 -53.09 -80.98 -43.13
CA VAL A 276 -53.93 -82.18 -42.98
C VAL A 276 -55.38 -81.98 -43.45
N THR A 277 -55.92 -80.75 -43.47
CA THR A 277 -57.37 -80.49 -43.64
C THR A 277 -57.81 -79.98 -45.03
N THR A 278 -56.90 -79.69 -45.95
CA THR A 278 -57.22 -79.11 -47.26
C THR A 278 -57.72 -80.14 -48.30
N ALA A 279 -57.99 -81.39 -47.89
CA ALA A 279 -58.38 -82.48 -48.78
C ALA A 279 -59.90 -82.74 -48.86
N GLU A 280 -60.74 -82.22 -47.95
CA GLU A 280 -62.08 -82.81 -47.74
C GLU A 280 -63.31 -81.98 -48.16
N HIS A 281 -63.22 -80.70 -48.53
CA HIS A 281 -64.43 -79.88 -48.73
C HIS A 281 -64.51 -79.12 -50.05
N ARG A 282 -64.75 -79.84 -51.14
CA ARG A 282 -65.10 -79.25 -52.45
C ARG A 282 -66.31 -79.89 -53.15
N ILE A 283 -67.17 -80.63 -52.47
CA ILE A 283 -68.35 -81.22 -53.13
C ILE A 283 -69.55 -81.04 -52.23
N THR A 284 -70.37 -80.02 -52.55
CA THR A 284 -71.83 -80.08 -52.74
C THR A 284 -72.40 -78.69 -52.51
N ALA A 285 -72.53 -77.97 -53.62
CA ALA A 285 -73.31 -76.77 -53.73
C ALA A 285 -74.81 -77.13 -53.91
N GLU A 286 -75.68 -76.15 -53.63
CA GLU A 286 -76.92 -75.88 -54.37
C GLU A 286 -78.09 -76.89 -54.21
N THR A 287 -79.38 -76.58 -54.35
CA THR A 287 -80.19 -75.41 -54.68
C THR A 287 -81.65 -75.84 -54.52
N THR A 288 -82.56 -74.97 -54.06
CA THR A 288 -83.97 -74.91 -54.53
C THR A 288 -84.61 -73.63 -53.96
N ALA A 289 -84.11 -72.46 -54.37
CA ALA A 289 -84.61 -71.15 -53.94
C ALA A 289 -85.15 -70.27 -55.08
N ALA A 290 -85.33 -70.83 -56.29
CA ALA A 290 -85.52 -70.02 -57.50
C ALA A 290 -86.97 -69.53 -57.78
N GLN A 291 -87.93 -69.71 -56.87
CA GLN A 291 -89.32 -69.23 -57.08
C GLN A 291 -89.88 -68.36 -55.96
N ALA A 292 -89.24 -68.36 -54.78
CA ALA A 292 -89.53 -67.41 -53.71
C ALA A 292 -88.83 -66.04 -53.93
N GLU A 293 -87.70 -66.04 -54.65
CA GLU A 293 -86.87 -64.86 -54.87
C GLU A 293 -87.57 -63.75 -55.67
N SER A 294 -88.39 -64.07 -56.68
CA SER A 294 -88.89 -63.03 -57.59
C SER A 294 -89.96 -62.11 -56.97
N ARG A 295 -90.84 -62.62 -56.09
CA ARG A 295 -91.88 -61.79 -55.44
C ARG A 295 -91.38 -61.11 -54.16
N ALA A 296 -90.41 -61.71 -53.48
CA ALA A 296 -89.70 -61.07 -52.37
C ALA A 296 -88.80 -59.93 -52.86
N ALA A 297 -88.20 -60.06 -54.05
CA ALA A 297 -87.31 -59.04 -54.62
C ALA A 297 -88.03 -57.73 -54.97
N GLU A 298 -89.25 -57.77 -55.51
CA GLU A 298 -89.97 -56.54 -55.90
C GLU A 298 -90.49 -55.74 -54.69
N ALA A 299 -90.99 -56.43 -53.65
CA ALA A 299 -91.45 -55.79 -52.42
C ALA A 299 -90.28 -55.28 -51.55
N ALA A 300 -89.15 -56.01 -51.53
CA ALA A 300 -87.93 -55.57 -50.86
C ALA A 300 -87.33 -54.34 -51.56
N ALA A 301 -87.29 -54.31 -52.89
CA ALA A 301 -86.72 -53.20 -53.65
C ALA A 301 -87.44 -51.86 -53.40
N HIS A 302 -88.78 -51.87 -53.26
CA HIS A 302 -89.53 -50.64 -52.96
C HIS A 302 -89.38 -50.16 -51.52
N ALA A 303 -89.33 -51.08 -50.54
CA ALA A 303 -89.11 -50.73 -49.14
C ALA A 303 -87.66 -50.24 -48.91
N GLU A 304 -86.69 -50.83 -49.59
CA GLU A 304 -85.27 -50.46 -49.54
C GLU A 304 -85.03 -49.10 -50.20
N ALA A 305 -85.74 -48.77 -51.29
CA ALA A 305 -85.68 -47.45 -51.92
C ALA A 305 -86.19 -46.33 -50.98
N GLN A 306 -87.31 -46.55 -50.27
CA GLN A 306 -87.85 -45.55 -49.34
C GLN A 306 -87.00 -45.42 -48.06
N ALA A 307 -86.43 -46.53 -47.57
CA ALA A 307 -85.49 -46.50 -46.44
C ALA A 307 -84.15 -45.82 -46.82
N ALA A 308 -83.66 -46.04 -48.04
CA ALA A 308 -82.47 -45.38 -48.57
C ALA A 308 -82.68 -43.87 -48.74
N GLU A 309 -83.86 -43.43 -49.19
CA GLU A 309 -84.17 -42.00 -49.35
C GLU A 309 -84.30 -41.29 -47.99
N ALA A 310 -84.95 -41.92 -47.00
CA ALA A 310 -85.05 -41.38 -45.65
C ALA A 310 -83.70 -41.32 -44.90
N THR A 311 -82.84 -42.33 -45.08
CA THR A 311 -81.49 -42.35 -44.49
C THR A 311 -80.55 -41.36 -45.19
N ALA A 312 -80.66 -41.18 -46.51
CA ALA A 312 -79.93 -40.15 -47.25
C ALA A 312 -80.35 -38.74 -46.81
N ALA A 313 -81.64 -38.49 -46.58
CA ALA A 313 -82.13 -37.21 -46.07
C ALA A 313 -81.61 -36.91 -44.65
N ALA A 314 -81.65 -37.89 -43.74
CA ALA A 314 -81.12 -37.73 -42.38
C ALA A 314 -79.58 -37.58 -42.35
N ALA A 315 -78.85 -38.27 -43.24
CA ALA A 315 -77.42 -38.11 -43.42
C ALA A 315 -77.05 -36.72 -43.98
N ALA A 316 -77.86 -36.19 -44.90
CA ALA A 316 -77.66 -34.85 -45.45
C ALA A 316 -77.88 -33.74 -44.40
N GLU A 317 -78.89 -33.86 -43.54
CA GLU A 317 -79.15 -32.90 -42.46
C GLU A 317 -78.04 -32.92 -41.39
N THR A 318 -77.58 -34.11 -40.99
CA THR A 318 -76.48 -34.25 -40.04
C THR A 318 -75.17 -33.71 -40.61
N ALA A 319 -74.85 -34.02 -41.87
CA ALA A 319 -73.68 -33.46 -42.56
C ALA A 319 -73.74 -31.92 -42.65
N ALA A 320 -74.92 -31.36 -42.95
CA ALA A 320 -75.13 -29.90 -42.99
C ALA A 320 -74.97 -29.25 -41.61
N HIS A 321 -75.45 -29.90 -40.54
CA HIS A 321 -75.27 -29.42 -39.18
C HIS A 321 -73.81 -29.47 -38.72
N THR A 322 -73.10 -30.56 -39.00
CA THR A 322 -71.67 -30.69 -38.68
C THR A 322 -70.81 -29.68 -39.45
N ALA A 323 -71.14 -29.41 -40.72
CA ALA A 323 -70.45 -28.40 -41.52
C ALA A 323 -70.63 -26.99 -40.95
N ARG A 324 -71.83 -26.66 -40.43
CA ARG A 324 -72.08 -25.37 -39.77
C ARG A 324 -71.29 -25.20 -38.47
N LEU A 325 -71.24 -26.24 -37.62
CA LEU A 325 -70.46 -26.21 -36.38
C LEU A 325 -68.95 -26.10 -36.65
N ALA A 326 -68.44 -26.81 -37.66
CA ALA A 326 -67.05 -26.71 -38.09
C ALA A 326 -66.73 -25.30 -38.62
N ALA A 327 -67.61 -24.70 -39.43
CA ALA A 327 -67.42 -23.34 -39.92
C ALA A 327 -67.42 -22.29 -38.79
N GLU A 328 -68.29 -22.45 -37.79
CA GLU A 328 -68.34 -21.54 -36.63
C GLU A 328 -67.10 -21.68 -35.74
N ALA A 329 -66.59 -22.89 -35.54
CA ALA A 329 -65.35 -23.14 -34.81
C ALA A 329 -64.15 -22.48 -35.50
N THR A 330 -64.03 -22.61 -36.82
CA THR A 330 -62.97 -21.96 -37.61
C THR A 330 -63.04 -20.43 -37.52
N ARG A 331 -64.25 -19.85 -37.55
CA ARG A 331 -64.42 -18.40 -37.40
C ARG A 331 -63.99 -17.90 -36.02
N ARG A 332 -64.38 -18.61 -34.94
CA ARG A 332 -63.98 -18.25 -33.57
C ARG A 332 -62.48 -18.40 -33.35
N GLN A 333 -61.84 -19.36 -34.00
CA GLN A 333 -60.39 -19.51 -33.95
C GLN A 333 -59.69 -18.34 -34.66
N ALA A 334 -60.13 -17.99 -35.88
CA ALA A 334 -59.61 -16.83 -36.61
C ALA A 334 -59.77 -15.51 -35.83
N GLU A 335 -60.91 -15.31 -35.14
CA GLU A 335 -61.13 -14.12 -34.28
C GLU A 335 -60.18 -14.08 -33.06
N ARG A 336 -59.79 -15.23 -32.51
CA ARG A 336 -58.82 -15.32 -31.41
C ARG A 336 -57.40 -15.05 -31.88
N ASP A 337 -57.02 -15.61 -33.02
CA ASP A 337 -55.70 -15.44 -33.61
C ASP A 337 -55.49 -13.98 -34.06
N ALA A 338 -56.52 -13.33 -34.61
CA ALA A 338 -56.49 -11.90 -34.93
C ALA A 338 -56.30 -11.02 -33.68
N LYS A 339 -57.02 -11.30 -32.58
CA LYS A 339 -56.84 -10.57 -31.30
C LYS A 339 -55.49 -10.83 -30.63
N ALA A 340 -54.93 -12.03 -30.80
CA ALA A 340 -53.60 -12.35 -30.31
C ALA A 340 -52.53 -11.58 -31.09
N ALA A 341 -52.66 -11.49 -32.42
CA ALA A 341 -51.78 -10.73 -33.29
C ALA A 341 -51.82 -9.22 -33.02
N GLU A 342 -53.02 -8.66 -32.77
CA GLU A 342 -53.20 -7.24 -32.41
C GLU A 342 -52.49 -6.92 -31.08
N ARG A 343 -52.64 -7.78 -30.06
CA ARG A 343 -51.95 -7.61 -28.77
C ARG A 343 -50.44 -7.79 -28.84
N SER A 344 -49.93 -8.63 -29.75
CA SER A 344 -48.48 -8.74 -29.96
C SER A 344 -47.92 -7.50 -30.65
N ALA A 345 -48.63 -6.96 -31.64
CA ALA A 345 -48.23 -5.73 -32.33
C ALA A 345 -48.22 -4.52 -31.37
N GLU A 346 -49.24 -4.38 -30.51
CA GLU A 346 -49.26 -3.32 -29.49
C GLU A 346 -48.10 -3.42 -28.48
N ARG A 347 -47.68 -4.65 -28.14
CA ARG A 347 -46.55 -4.89 -27.23
C ARG A 347 -45.22 -4.59 -27.89
N GLU A 348 -45.05 -4.94 -29.17
CA GLU A 348 -43.87 -4.56 -29.95
C GLU A 348 -43.75 -3.04 -30.08
N GLU A 349 -44.84 -2.35 -30.40
CA GLU A 349 -44.85 -0.88 -30.52
C GLU A 349 -44.56 -0.19 -29.16
N GLN A 350 -45.08 -0.73 -28.05
CA GLN A 350 -44.74 -0.25 -26.71
C GLN A 350 -43.29 -0.53 -26.33
N ALA A 351 -42.75 -1.70 -26.71
CA ALA A 351 -41.36 -2.06 -26.46
C ALA A 351 -40.42 -1.13 -27.23
N GLU A 352 -40.70 -0.86 -28.51
CA GLU A 352 -39.94 0.08 -29.34
C GLU A 352 -39.95 1.49 -28.76
N ARG A 353 -41.12 2.04 -28.41
CA ARG A 353 -41.21 3.37 -27.76
C ARG A 353 -40.44 3.44 -26.44
N SER A 354 -40.51 2.38 -25.62
CA SER A 354 -39.77 2.33 -24.36
C SER A 354 -38.25 2.24 -24.56
N ALA A 355 -37.81 1.56 -25.63
CA ALA A 355 -36.41 1.47 -26.00
C ALA A 355 -35.87 2.80 -26.52
N GLU A 356 -36.64 3.51 -27.35
CA GLU A 356 -36.31 4.85 -27.84
C GLU A 356 -36.22 5.87 -26.70
N GLU A 357 -37.16 5.84 -25.74
CA GLU A 357 -37.10 6.71 -24.55
C GLU A 357 -35.88 6.39 -23.66
N ALA A 358 -35.54 5.10 -23.50
CA ALA A 358 -34.38 4.68 -22.74
C ALA A 358 -33.08 5.13 -23.41
N GLU A 359 -33.00 5.04 -24.74
CA GLU A 359 -31.84 5.49 -25.50
C GLU A 359 -31.69 7.02 -25.47
N ALA A 360 -32.80 7.76 -25.57
CA ALA A 360 -32.80 9.22 -25.43
C ALA A 360 -32.30 9.66 -24.03
N LYS A 361 -32.78 9.02 -22.96
CA LYS A 361 -32.32 9.28 -21.59
C LYS A 361 -30.84 8.93 -21.40
N ALA A 362 -30.38 7.82 -21.97
CA ALA A 362 -28.97 7.41 -21.92
C ALA A 362 -28.05 8.40 -22.65
N ARG A 363 -28.47 8.91 -23.82
CA ARG A 363 -27.75 9.94 -24.57
C ARG A 363 -27.69 11.26 -23.80
N GLU A 364 -28.77 11.67 -23.16
CA GLU A 364 -28.79 12.88 -22.33
C GLU A 364 -27.87 12.75 -21.10
N GLU A 365 -27.87 11.60 -20.43
CA GLU A 365 -27.00 11.35 -19.29
C GLU A 365 -25.52 11.28 -19.70
N ALA A 366 -25.22 10.67 -20.85
CA ALA A 366 -23.88 10.66 -21.43
C ALA A 366 -23.38 12.09 -21.76
N ALA A 367 -24.25 12.93 -22.34
CA ALA A 367 -23.92 14.34 -22.59
C ALA A 367 -23.66 15.12 -21.29
N ARG A 368 -24.48 14.91 -20.26
CA ARG A 368 -24.28 15.53 -18.93
C ARG A 368 -22.97 15.09 -18.28
N ARG A 369 -22.61 13.80 -18.38
CA ARG A 369 -21.34 13.26 -17.88
C ARG A 369 -20.15 13.86 -18.63
N SER A 370 -20.22 13.97 -19.95
CA SER A 370 -19.18 14.60 -20.77
C SER A 370 -18.94 16.06 -20.36
N ILE A 371 -20.01 16.85 -20.22
CA ILE A 371 -19.93 18.25 -19.77
C ILE A 371 -19.33 18.35 -18.36
N ALA A 372 -19.69 17.44 -17.45
CA ALA A 372 -19.14 17.41 -16.10
C ALA A 372 -17.64 17.03 -16.09
N GLU A 373 -17.22 16.10 -16.95
CA GLU A 373 -15.80 15.75 -17.11
C GLU A 373 -14.99 16.91 -17.69
N ASP A 374 -15.50 17.60 -18.70
CA ASP A 374 -14.82 18.76 -19.28
C ASP A 374 -14.69 19.92 -18.30
N ARG A 375 -15.75 20.21 -17.52
CA ARG A 375 -15.68 21.19 -16.41
C ARG A 375 -14.67 20.79 -15.34
N LYS A 376 -14.55 19.50 -15.06
CA LYS A 376 -13.57 19.00 -14.10
C LYS A 376 -12.14 19.12 -14.66
N ARG A 377 -11.94 18.81 -15.94
CA ARG A 377 -10.64 18.97 -16.62
C ARG A 377 -10.20 20.43 -16.65
N THR A 378 -11.10 21.38 -16.93
CA THR A 378 -10.77 22.80 -16.91
C THR A 378 -10.45 23.28 -15.49
N ALA A 379 -11.21 22.87 -14.48
CA ALA A 379 -10.91 23.18 -13.08
C ALA A 379 -9.59 22.56 -12.58
N ASP A 380 -9.28 21.33 -12.99
CA ASP A 380 -8.02 20.68 -12.66
C ASP A 380 -6.83 21.36 -13.35
N ALA A 381 -7.01 21.88 -14.57
CA ALA A 381 -6.00 22.64 -15.29
C ALA A 381 -5.73 24.02 -14.67
N THR A 382 -6.78 24.74 -14.23
CA THR A 382 -6.61 26.02 -13.53
C THR A 382 -5.94 25.84 -12.17
N ALA A 383 -6.34 24.82 -11.40
CA ALA A 383 -5.70 24.50 -10.12
C ALA A 383 -4.21 24.10 -10.29
N GLU A 384 -3.85 23.41 -11.37
CA GLU A 384 -2.45 23.08 -11.68
C GLU A 384 -1.63 24.34 -12.03
N ALA A 385 -2.21 25.28 -12.77
CA ALA A 385 -1.55 26.55 -13.09
C ALA A 385 -1.28 27.37 -11.81
N GLU A 386 -2.28 27.50 -10.93
CA GLU A 386 -2.13 28.20 -9.64
C GLU A 386 -1.09 27.52 -8.73
N ALA A 387 -1.06 26.19 -8.71
CA ALA A 387 -0.08 25.44 -7.92
C ALA A 387 1.36 25.65 -8.43
N LYS A 388 1.56 25.70 -9.75
CA LYS A 388 2.87 26.01 -10.35
C LYS A 388 3.31 27.43 -10.03
N GLU A 389 2.39 28.39 -10.06
CA GLU A 389 2.68 29.78 -9.72
C GLU A 389 3.07 29.93 -8.25
N ARG A 390 2.36 29.26 -7.33
CA ARG A 390 2.72 29.22 -5.90
C ARG A 390 4.07 28.55 -5.63
N SER A 391 4.37 27.45 -6.32
CA SER A 391 5.68 26.79 -6.23
C SER A 391 6.80 27.72 -6.71
N ALA A 392 6.62 28.36 -7.87
CA ALA A 392 7.60 29.30 -8.41
C ALA A 392 7.79 30.52 -7.49
N ALA A 393 6.73 31.00 -6.82
CA ALA A 393 6.84 32.06 -5.82
C ALA A 393 7.62 31.60 -4.57
N ALA A 394 7.37 30.39 -4.09
CA ALA A 394 8.10 29.82 -2.96
C ALA A 394 9.59 29.60 -3.28
N ASP A 395 9.91 29.10 -4.48
CA ASP A 395 11.29 28.91 -4.93
C ASP A 395 12.04 30.24 -5.03
N LYS A 396 11.38 31.31 -5.49
CA LYS A 396 11.96 32.66 -5.50
C LYS A 396 12.25 33.18 -4.10
N LEU A 397 11.35 32.98 -3.14
CA LEU A 397 11.56 33.38 -1.74
C LEU A 397 12.71 32.59 -1.10
N PHE A 398 12.76 31.28 -1.33
CA PHE A 398 13.85 30.44 -0.83
C PHE A 398 15.19 30.86 -1.42
N THR A 399 15.25 31.12 -2.72
CA THR A 399 16.47 31.60 -3.39
C THR A 399 16.90 32.98 -2.87
N ALA A 400 15.95 33.89 -2.63
CA ALA A 400 16.24 35.20 -2.05
C ALA A 400 16.83 35.10 -0.64
N GLU A 401 16.29 34.20 0.18
CA GLU A 401 16.78 33.99 1.55
C GLU A 401 18.16 33.31 1.58
N ALA A 402 18.39 32.32 0.70
CA ALA A 402 19.72 31.71 0.54
C ALA A 402 20.78 32.75 0.13
N ASN A 403 20.44 33.64 -0.80
CA ASN A 403 21.32 34.74 -1.21
C ASN A 403 21.59 35.76 -0.09
N ARG A 404 20.61 35.98 0.81
CA ARG A 404 20.78 36.84 1.98
C ARG A 404 21.79 36.25 2.96
N ILE A 405 21.64 34.97 3.28
CA ILE A 405 22.55 34.23 4.18
C ILE A 405 23.96 34.20 3.59
N ALA A 406 24.11 33.94 2.28
CA ALA A 406 25.41 33.97 1.61
C ALA A 406 26.10 35.33 1.75
N LYS A 407 25.37 36.44 1.51
CA LYS A 407 25.90 37.80 1.69
C LYS A 407 26.30 38.11 3.14
N GLU A 408 25.57 37.58 4.12
CA GLU A 408 25.92 37.74 5.53
C GLU A 408 27.20 36.97 5.88
N HIS A 409 27.39 35.77 5.34
CA HIS A 409 28.61 34.99 5.49
C HIS A 409 29.82 35.66 4.83
N ASP A 410 29.66 36.18 3.61
CA ASP A 410 30.73 36.91 2.90
C ASP A 410 31.16 38.17 3.66
N ARG A 411 30.22 38.90 4.27
CA ARG A 411 30.52 40.05 5.13
C ARG A 411 31.25 39.65 6.40
N ALA A 412 30.88 38.54 7.02
CA ALA A 412 31.56 38.03 8.20
C ALA A 412 32.99 37.58 7.88
N ALA A 413 33.19 36.92 6.74
CA ALA A 413 34.51 36.53 6.24
C ALA A 413 35.40 37.76 5.97
N ALA A 414 34.88 38.77 5.26
CA ALA A 414 35.61 40.02 5.00
C ALA A 414 36.02 40.75 6.28
N LYS A 415 35.15 40.75 7.29
CA LYS A 415 35.47 41.36 8.59
C LYS A 415 36.56 40.59 9.33
N ALA A 416 36.53 39.25 9.28
CA ALA A 416 37.58 38.43 9.86
C ALA A 416 38.94 38.65 9.16
N GLU A 417 38.94 38.78 7.83
CA GLU A 417 40.14 39.13 7.07
C GLU A 417 40.69 40.52 7.48
N GLU A 418 39.82 41.52 7.65
CA GLU A 418 40.24 42.85 8.11
C GLU A 418 40.85 42.80 9.53
N GLU A 419 40.25 42.07 10.46
CA GLU A 419 40.77 41.87 11.82
C GLU A 419 42.14 41.16 11.81
N THR A 420 42.33 40.16 10.96
CA THR A 420 43.63 39.50 10.79
C THR A 420 44.69 40.45 10.21
N ALA A 421 44.34 41.22 9.18
CA ALA A 421 45.24 42.20 8.58
C ALA A 421 45.62 43.32 9.57
N GLU A 422 44.70 43.76 10.41
CA GLU A 422 44.99 44.73 11.47
C GLU A 422 45.94 44.15 12.53
N SER A 423 45.73 42.89 12.93
CA SER A 423 46.64 42.19 13.83
C SER A 423 48.05 42.06 13.25
N GLU A 424 48.16 41.70 11.97
CA GLU A 424 49.44 41.62 11.26
C GLU A 424 50.15 42.98 11.16
N ARG A 425 49.40 44.06 10.90
CA ARG A 425 49.93 45.43 10.89
C ARG A 425 50.47 45.82 12.26
N ARG A 426 49.72 45.58 13.34
CA ARG A 426 50.18 45.84 14.71
C ARG A 426 51.45 45.05 15.02
N ALA A 427 51.51 43.76 14.64
CA ALA A 427 52.71 42.95 14.80
C ALA A 427 53.91 43.47 13.99
N ALA A 428 53.69 43.99 12.78
CA ALA A 428 54.73 44.63 11.98
C ALA A 428 55.21 45.96 12.58
N GLU A 429 54.30 46.79 13.09
CA GLU A 429 54.63 48.05 13.77
C GLU A 429 55.45 47.80 15.05
N HIS A 430 55.09 46.79 15.84
CA HIS A 430 55.87 46.39 17.01
C HIS A 430 57.29 45.95 16.63
N ARG A 431 57.44 45.15 15.56
CA ARG A 431 58.77 44.76 15.04
C ARG A 431 59.60 45.95 14.59
N ALA A 432 59.02 46.87 13.83
CA ALA A 432 59.72 48.08 13.39
C ALA A 432 60.10 49.00 14.56
N ALA A 433 59.26 49.08 15.60
CA ALA A 433 59.56 49.83 16.81
C ALA A 433 60.72 49.20 17.60
N THR A 434 60.77 47.86 17.70
CA THR A 434 61.89 47.16 18.34
C THR A 434 63.20 47.38 17.60
N GLU A 435 63.20 47.30 16.26
CA GLU A 435 64.40 47.53 15.45
C GLU A 435 64.92 48.98 15.59
N ARG A 436 64.03 49.98 15.62
CA ARG A 436 64.41 51.38 15.85
C ARG A 436 65.01 51.60 17.23
N ALA A 437 64.45 50.97 18.26
CA ALA A 437 64.98 51.05 19.62
C ALA A 437 66.37 50.40 19.71
N GLU A 438 66.60 49.29 19.01
CA GLU A 438 67.92 48.65 18.94
C GLU A 438 68.96 49.53 18.23
N LEU A 439 68.61 50.17 17.12
CA LEU A 439 69.50 51.09 16.41
C LEU A 439 69.85 52.31 17.28
N ALA A 440 68.86 52.93 17.93
CA ALA A 440 69.10 54.05 18.83
C ALA A 440 70.01 53.67 20.02
N ALA A 441 69.85 52.45 20.56
CA ALA A 441 70.73 51.93 21.60
C ALA A 441 72.17 51.75 21.09
N GLN A 442 72.36 51.26 19.86
CA GLN A 442 73.69 51.12 19.25
C GLN A 442 74.35 52.50 19.04
N GLU A 443 73.62 53.48 18.53
CA GLU A 443 74.11 54.86 18.36
C GLU A 443 74.52 55.49 19.71
N ALA A 444 73.73 55.28 20.77
CA ALA A 444 74.07 55.76 22.10
C ALA A 444 75.33 55.08 22.67
N GLU A 445 75.51 53.78 22.43
CA GLU A 445 76.70 53.03 22.82
C GLU A 445 77.96 53.48 22.06
N ASP A 446 77.82 53.82 20.79
CA ASP A 446 78.91 54.35 19.95
C ASP A 446 79.30 55.77 20.38
N LEU A 447 78.35 56.64 20.69
CA LEU A 447 78.61 57.98 21.26
C LEU A 447 79.34 57.89 22.61
N ALA A 448 78.99 56.91 23.44
CA ALA A 448 79.63 56.67 24.73
C ALA A 448 80.98 55.93 24.64
N ARG A 449 81.42 55.52 23.43
CA ARG A 449 82.68 54.79 23.16
C ARG A 449 82.86 53.53 24.02
N LEU A 450 81.77 52.81 24.27
CA LEU A 450 81.78 51.63 25.14
C LEU A 450 82.53 50.45 24.50
N GLY A 451 83.21 49.67 25.33
CA GLY A 451 83.91 48.45 24.90
C GLY A 451 82.97 47.29 24.59
N ALA A 452 83.44 46.30 23.83
CA ALA A 452 82.63 45.15 23.40
C ALA A 452 81.95 44.38 24.54
N ARG A 453 82.61 44.31 25.71
CA ARG A 453 82.05 43.69 26.92
C ARG A 453 80.89 44.48 27.50
N GLU A 454 81.02 45.79 27.63
CA GLU A 454 80.00 46.67 28.20
C GLU A 454 78.76 46.74 27.31
N ARG A 455 78.94 46.72 25.99
CA ARG A 455 77.84 46.60 25.01
C ARG A 455 77.08 45.30 25.18
N ALA A 456 77.79 44.17 25.38
CA ALA A 456 77.15 42.87 25.62
C ALA A 456 76.34 42.87 26.93
N GLU A 457 76.85 43.49 28.00
CA GLU A 457 76.15 43.59 29.29
C GLU A 457 74.89 44.47 29.19
N ARG A 458 74.94 45.60 28.49
CA ARG A 458 73.77 46.47 28.25
C ARG A 458 72.74 45.84 27.31
N LYS A 459 73.18 45.11 26.28
CA LYS A 459 72.29 44.34 25.40
C LYS A 459 71.50 43.30 26.19
N VAL A 460 72.16 42.57 27.09
CA VAL A 460 71.49 41.59 27.97
C VAL A 460 70.57 42.28 28.96
N ALA A 461 70.94 43.45 29.50
CA ALA A 461 70.04 44.23 30.37
C ALA A 461 68.75 44.67 29.65
N ARG A 462 68.85 45.11 28.39
CA ARG A 462 67.67 45.42 27.55
C ARG A 462 66.80 44.20 27.28
N MET A 463 67.41 43.05 26.99
CA MET A 463 66.67 41.79 26.80
C MET A 463 65.87 41.41 28.06
N ILE A 464 66.48 41.55 29.24
CA ILE A 464 65.83 41.25 30.52
C ILE A 464 64.67 42.23 30.79
N LEU A 465 64.88 43.53 30.58
CA LEU A 465 63.84 44.55 30.77
C LEU A 465 62.66 44.38 29.79
N ALA A 466 62.95 44.10 28.51
CA ALA A 466 61.93 43.87 27.50
C ALA A 466 61.07 42.64 27.82
N ALA A 467 61.71 41.52 28.17
CA ALA A 467 61.00 40.30 28.50
C ALA A 467 60.21 40.42 29.83
N TRP A 468 60.76 41.13 30.82
CA TRP A 468 60.06 41.42 32.08
C TRP A 468 58.80 42.27 31.88
N ASN A 469 58.87 43.27 31.00
CA ASN A 469 57.75 44.16 30.71
C ASN A 469 56.70 43.55 29.78
N ALA A 470 57.07 42.56 28.95
CA ALA A 470 56.15 41.83 28.09
C ALA A 470 55.22 40.88 28.88
N LEU A 471 55.63 40.43 30.07
CA LEU A 471 54.84 39.53 30.91
C LEU A 471 53.78 40.28 31.73
N PRO A 472 52.52 39.77 31.78
CA PRO A 472 51.51 40.22 32.74
C PRO A 472 52.05 40.14 34.17
N ALA A 473 51.64 41.05 35.05
CA ALA A 473 52.17 41.12 36.42
C ALA A 473 52.04 39.81 37.21
N GLU A 474 51.03 38.99 36.89
CA GLU A 474 50.73 37.70 37.51
C GLU A 474 51.65 36.56 37.05
N GLU A 475 52.29 36.69 35.87
CA GLU A 475 53.15 35.66 35.26
C GLU A 475 54.65 35.97 35.42
N ARG A 476 55.00 37.04 36.15
CA ARG A 476 56.39 37.44 36.35
C ARG A 476 57.09 36.51 37.35
N PRO A 477 58.27 35.97 37.03
CA PRO A 477 59.06 35.17 37.97
C PRO A 477 59.52 35.98 39.19
N ASP A 478 59.74 35.30 40.31
CA ASP A 478 60.23 35.91 41.57
C ASP A 478 61.56 36.65 41.42
N GLN A 479 62.38 36.27 40.44
CA GLN A 479 63.66 36.90 40.14
C GLN A 479 63.71 37.35 38.68
N MET A 480 63.99 38.64 38.47
CA MET A 480 63.98 39.29 37.15
C MET A 480 64.98 38.70 36.16
N ASP A 481 66.11 38.16 36.65
CA ASP A 481 67.13 37.52 35.81
C ASP A 481 66.68 36.17 35.21
N LYS A 482 65.59 35.58 35.72
CA LYS A 482 65.03 34.32 35.21
C LYS A 482 64.09 34.50 34.03
N VAL A 483 63.74 35.74 33.68
CA VAL A 483 62.86 35.98 32.52
C VAL A 483 63.56 35.70 31.19
N VAL A 484 64.90 35.76 31.18
CA VAL A 484 65.71 35.36 30.04
C VAL A 484 66.64 34.22 30.47
N SER A 485 66.54 33.10 29.77
CA SER A 485 67.35 31.92 30.01
C SER A 485 68.82 32.14 29.62
N LEU A 486 69.72 31.34 30.20
CA LEU A 486 71.14 31.39 29.84
C LEU A 486 71.41 30.98 28.39
N ASP A 487 70.54 30.13 27.82
CA ASP A 487 70.61 29.73 26.42
C ASP A 487 70.24 30.87 25.48
N GLU A 488 69.21 31.66 25.81
CA GLU A 488 68.83 32.85 25.05
C GLU A 488 69.91 33.93 25.10
N VAL A 489 70.51 34.16 26.28
CA VAL A 489 71.65 35.08 26.41
C VAL A 489 72.87 34.58 25.64
N GLY A 490 73.17 33.28 25.72
CA GLY A 490 74.27 32.65 24.98
C GLY A 490 74.09 32.75 23.47
N ALA A 491 72.88 32.52 22.96
CA ALA A 491 72.53 32.65 21.55
C ALA A 491 72.61 34.12 21.07
N ALA A 492 72.09 35.07 21.85
CA ALA A 492 72.05 36.50 21.46
C ALA A 492 73.43 37.17 21.42
N LEU A 493 74.39 36.63 22.19
CA LEU A 493 75.78 37.12 22.25
C LEU A 493 76.79 36.20 21.52
N ASN A 494 76.35 35.04 21.04
CA ASN A 494 77.21 33.97 20.49
C ASN A 494 78.35 33.57 21.43
N VAL A 495 78.01 33.30 22.69
CA VAL A 495 78.97 32.90 23.75
C VAL A 495 78.54 31.61 24.45
N LYS A 496 79.50 30.93 25.09
CA LYS A 496 79.21 29.74 25.90
C LYS A 496 78.39 30.12 27.15
N GLN A 497 77.58 29.18 27.65
CA GLN A 497 76.71 29.36 28.83
C GLN A 497 77.42 29.97 30.05
N THR A 498 78.69 29.62 30.30
CA THR A 498 79.47 30.18 31.42
C THR A 498 79.65 31.69 31.29
N VAL A 499 79.99 32.17 30.10
CA VAL A 499 80.13 33.60 29.79
C VAL A 499 78.76 34.29 29.76
N ALA A 500 77.72 33.59 29.29
CA ALA A 500 76.34 34.11 29.32
C ALA A 500 75.87 34.38 30.76
N GLY A 501 76.19 33.49 31.70
CA GLY A 501 75.89 33.66 33.13
C GLY A 501 76.57 34.89 33.73
N GLU A 502 77.86 35.10 33.44
CA GLU A 502 78.60 36.28 33.89
C GLU A 502 78.00 37.58 33.32
N ARG A 503 77.65 37.59 32.02
CA ARG A 503 77.07 38.76 31.35
C ARG A 503 75.66 39.06 31.86
N ARG A 504 74.85 38.05 32.17
CA ARG A 504 73.51 38.22 32.77
C ARG A 504 73.61 38.79 34.19
N GLN A 505 74.58 38.34 34.98
CA GLN A 505 74.79 38.89 36.31
C GLN A 505 75.21 40.37 36.26
N ALA A 506 76.18 40.71 35.40
CA ALA A 506 76.60 42.10 35.20
C ALA A 506 75.46 42.99 34.67
N ALA A 507 74.62 42.47 33.77
CA ALA A 507 73.42 43.13 33.29
C ALA A 507 72.41 43.45 34.41
N MET A 508 72.20 42.52 35.33
CA MET A 508 71.34 42.74 36.50
C MET A 508 71.90 43.80 37.44
N ASP A 509 73.22 43.85 37.61
CA ASP A 509 73.86 44.87 38.43
C ASP A 509 73.72 46.25 37.76
N LEU A 510 73.77 46.33 36.43
CA LEU A 510 73.45 47.56 35.68
C LEU A 510 72.00 48.01 35.90
N ILE A 511 71.03 47.10 35.82
CA ILE A 511 69.61 47.41 36.05
C ILE A 511 69.41 47.93 37.48
N LYS A 512 70.02 47.27 38.48
CA LYS A 512 69.98 47.71 39.88
C LYS A 512 70.64 49.07 40.09
N ALA A 513 71.67 49.39 39.31
CA ALA A 513 72.31 50.70 39.29
C ALA A 513 71.49 51.78 38.57
N GLY A 514 70.29 51.46 38.08
CA GLY A 514 69.35 52.41 37.47
C GLY A 514 69.34 52.43 35.95
N TYR A 515 69.95 51.45 35.28
CA TYR A 515 69.84 51.30 33.83
C TYR A 515 68.41 50.87 33.45
N ALA A 516 67.71 51.71 32.70
CA ALA A 516 66.30 51.50 32.34
C ALA A 516 66.08 51.04 30.88
N GLY A 517 67.17 50.82 30.13
CA GLY A 517 67.11 50.43 28.72
C GLY A 517 67.64 51.52 27.80
#